data_AF-A0A0K8SJU1-F1
#
_entry.id   AF-A0A0K8SJU1-F1
#
_cell.length_a   1.000
_cell.length_b   1.000
_cell.length_c   1.000
_cell.angle_alpha   90.00
_cell.angle_beta   90.00
_cell.angle_gamma   90.00
#
_symmetry.space_group_name_H-M   'P 1'
#
loop_
_entity.id
_entity.type
_entity.pdbx_description
1 polymer ?
#
loop_
_entity_poly.entity_id
_entity_poly.type
_entity_poly.pdbx_seq_one_letter_code
_entity_poly.pdbx_strand_id
1 'polypeptide(L)'
;KRDFKACFRTGAATCARCCGASSPLTGPRLLERPPLELSPFIYGNNLTFFAKDDSPSAMLGDVMSDYRQSIYGEFGLGTACLFWNETESPCEEVAFFTENPSYQVATCSCKTGAQICPDKLDEPPPTHYKIVSGDYVYSMDNLDTSSWITSTVKKYNLKNLGGFEFGVNLTNSNEALMTLKRLSQAGILDPEIAKILPDKIRERNRNIKVWYNNKAWAASVANLNAI
;
A
#
# COMPACT_ATOMS: atom_id res chain seq x y z
N LYS A 1 1.32 12.65 78.52
CA LYS A 1 0.67 13.03 77.26
C LYS A 1 1.76 13.48 76.28
N ARG A 2 2.27 12.58 75.42
CA ARG A 2 3.19 12.95 74.33
C ARG A 2 2.36 12.98 73.06
N ASP A 3 2.26 14.17 72.47
CA ASP A 3 1.40 14.44 71.33
C ASP A 3 2.08 13.97 70.03
N PHE A 4 1.72 12.77 69.59
CA PHE A 4 2.24 12.14 68.37
C PHE A 4 1.76 12.83 67.08
N LYS A 5 0.87 13.83 67.15
CA LYS A 5 0.31 14.52 65.98
C LYS A 5 1.20 15.63 65.40
N ALA A 6 2.25 16.07 66.11
CA ALA A 6 3.07 17.20 65.68
C ALA A 6 4.22 16.83 64.73
N CYS A 7 4.73 15.58 64.75
CA CYS A 7 5.89 15.18 63.93
C CYS A 7 5.56 14.83 62.47
N PHE A 8 4.29 14.62 62.11
CA PHE A 8 3.92 14.22 60.75
C PHE A 8 3.66 15.39 59.78
N ARG A 9 3.60 16.65 60.26
CA ARG A 9 3.32 17.81 59.39
C ARG A 9 4.57 18.46 58.79
N THR A 10 5.74 18.27 59.38
CA THR A 10 7.00 18.86 58.88
C THR A 10 7.88 17.90 58.09
N GLY A 11 7.64 16.58 58.16
CA GLY A 11 8.37 15.57 57.37
C GLY A 11 7.72 15.18 56.03
N ALA A 12 6.43 15.44 55.86
CA ALA A 12 5.70 15.00 54.65
C ALA A 12 5.92 15.92 53.43
N ALA A 13 6.31 17.18 53.63
CA ALA A 13 6.52 18.14 52.54
C ALA A 13 7.84 17.88 51.76
N THR A 14 8.83 17.23 52.37
CA THR A 14 10.14 16.95 51.75
C THR A 14 10.14 15.66 50.94
N CYS A 15 9.28 14.67 51.27
CA CYS A 15 9.11 13.46 50.47
C CYS A 15 8.33 13.70 49.17
N ALA A 16 7.43 14.68 49.12
CA ALA A 16 6.67 15.00 47.91
C ALA A 16 7.52 15.58 46.77
N ARG A 17 8.74 16.08 47.06
CA ARG A 17 9.69 16.52 46.02
C ARG A 17 10.52 15.39 45.41
N CYS A 18 10.54 14.20 46.02
CA CYS A 18 11.28 13.05 45.47
C CYS A 18 10.48 12.26 44.43
N CYS A 19 9.15 12.34 44.43
CA CYS A 19 8.31 11.71 43.41
C CYS A 19 8.39 12.39 42.03
N GLY A 20 9.00 13.58 41.93
CA GLY A 20 9.21 14.28 40.66
C GLY A 20 10.50 13.93 39.92
N ALA A 21 11.41 13.16 40.55
CA ALA A 21 12.77 12.95 40.02
C ALA A 21 13.21 11.48 39.91
N SER A 22 12.30 10.52 40.11
CA SER A 22 12.63 9.09 40.17
C SER A 22 12.03 8.26 39.02
N SER A 23 12.00 8.79 37.78
CA SER A 23 11.86 7.96 36.56
C SER A 23 12.21 8.72 35.26
N PRO A 24 13.48 9.07 34.99
CA PRO A 24 13.90 9.45 33.65
C PRO A 24 14.10 8.24 32.71
N LEU A 25 13.71 7.03 33.13
CA LEU A 25 14.03 5.76 32.45
C LEU A 25 12.85 5.11 31.71
N THR A 26 11.63 5.60 31.89
CA THR A 26 10.41 5.03 31.26
C THR A 26 9.94 5.80 30.02
N GLY A 27 10.58 6.93 29.69
CA GLY A 27 10.31 7.65 28.44
C GLY A 27 11.20 7.15 27.30
N PRO A 28 10.71 7.15 26.04
CA PRO A 28 11.56 6.89 24.89
C PRO A 28 12.72 7.90 24.92
N ARG A 29 13.96 7.38 24.94
CA ARG A 29 15.12 8.26 24.85
C ARG A 29 15.13 8.88 23.47
N LEU A 30 15.24 10.20 23.40
CA LEU A 30 15.47 10.93 22.16
C LEU A 30 16.92 10.68 21.72
N LEU A 31 17.15 9.49 21.18
CA LEU A 31 18.38 9.09 20.54
C LEU A 31 18.16 9.19 19.03
N GLU A 32 19.21 9.56 18.31
CA GLU A 32 19.24 9.45 16.86
C GLU A 32 18.99 7.99 16.48
N ARG A 33 17.97 7.74 15.65
CA ARG A 33 17.66 6.37 15.24
C ARG A 33 18.71 5.92 14.23
N PRO A 34 19.20 4.67 14.33
CA PRO A 34 20.05 4.11 13.29
C PRO A 34 19.32 4.12 11.94
N PRO A 35 20.06 4.14 10.82
CA PRO A 35 19.45 4.01 9.50
C PRO A 35 18.63 2.72 9.44
N LEU A 36 17.43 2.82 8.91
CA LEU A 36 16.50 1.71 8.73
C LEU A 36 16.25 1.53 7.24
N GLU A 37 16.43 0.30 6.76
CA GLU A 37 16.08 -0.05 5.38
C GLU A 37 14.57 0.07 5.20
N LEU A 38 14.17 0.78 4.14
CA LEU A 38 12.77 0.99 3.81
C LEU A 38 12.32 -0.14 2.89
N SER A 39 11.53 -1.05 3.42
CA SER A 39 10.95 -2.15 2.65
C SER A 39 9.51 -2.39 3.12
N PRO A 40 8.60 -2.89 2.27
CA PRO A 40 7.24 -3.22 2.70
C PRO A 40 7.20 -4.16 3.91
N PHE A 41 8.22 -5.00 4.05
CA PHE A 41 8.37 -6.01 5.10
C PHE A 41 8.68 -5.46 6.49
N ILE A 42 8.94 -4.16 6.66
CA ILE A 42 9.17 -3.56 7.99
C ILE A 42 7.96 -3.72 8.93
N TYR A 43 6.80 -4.09 8.39
CA TYR A 43 5.57 -4.35 9.12
C TYR A 43 5.18 -5.84 9.17
N GLY A 44 6.03 -6.74 8.67
CA GLY A 44 5.75 -8.17 8.48
C GLY A 44 4.97 -8.46 7.20
N ASN A 45 4.46 -9.69 7.05
CA ASN A 45 3.68 -10.10 5.88
C ASN A 45 2.43 -9.24 5.74
N ASN A 46 2.31 -8.60 4.59
CA ASN A 46 1.29 -7.61 4.32
C ASN A 46 0.23 -8.20 3.39
N LEU A 47 -0.97 -7.65 3.48
CA LEU A 47 -1.98 -7.81 2.45
C LEU A 47 -1.79 -6.68 1.46
N THR A 48 -1.50 -7.03 0.21
CA THR A 48 -1.48 -6.09 -0.90
C THR A 48 -2.58 -6.43 -1.89
N PHE A 49 -2.91 -5.49 -2.76
CA PHE A 49 -3.84 -5.74 -3.85
C PHE A 49 -3.30 -5.17 -5.16
N PHE A 50 -3.67 -5.80 -6.26
CA PHE A 50 -3.44 -5.30 -7.60
C PHE A 50 -4.75 -5.00 -8.28
N ALA A 51 -4.80 -3.86 -8.97
CA ALA A 51 -5.91 -3.49 -9.82
C ALA A 51 -5.38 -3.20 -11.23
N LYS A 52 -6.14 -3.59 -12.23
CA LYS A 52 -5.92 -3.16 -13.61
C LYS A 52 -6.85 -1.98 -13.92
N ASP A 53 -6.28 -0.89 -14.42
CA ASP A 53 -7.07 0.15 -15.08
C ASP A 53 -7.41 -0.34 -16.51
N ASP A 54 -8.69 -0.30 -16.88
CA ASP A 54 -9.22 -0.76 -18.18
C ASP A 54 -8.84 0.21 -19.31
N SER A 55 -7.55 0.47 -19.49
CA SER A 55 -7.03 1.16 -20.66
C SER A 55 -7.24 0.26 -21.89
N PRO A 56 -8.03 0.68 -22.90
CA PRO A 56 -8.47 -0.18 -24.00
C PRO A 56 -7.37 -0.53 -25.02
N SER A 57 -6.11 -0.17 -24.79
CA SER A 57 -5.01 -0.60 -25.66
C SER A 57 -4.45 -1.95 -25.21
N ALA A 58 -4.79 -3.03 -25.93
CA ALA A 58 -4.26 -4.37 -25.71
C ALA A 58 -2.73 -4.43 -25.56
N MET A 59 -2.00 -3.63 -26.36
CA MET A 59 -0.52 -3.51 -26.31
C MET A 59 0.05 -2.99 -24.98
N LEU A 60 -0.76 -2.25 -24.21
CA LEU A 60 -0.37 -1.77 -22.88
C LEU A 60 -0.72 -2.80 -21.79
N GLY A 61 -1.83 -3.52 -21.99
CA GLY A 61 -2.22 -4.64 -21.14
C GLY A 61 -1.12 -5.70 -21.06
N ASP A 62 -0.46 -5.98 -22.18
CA ASP A 62 0.63 -6.96 -22.25
C ASP A 62 1.87 -6.52 -21.45
N VAL A 63 2.35 -5.29 -21.61
CA VAL A 63 3.54 -4.79 -20.87
C VAL A 63 3.27 -4.59 -19.38
N MET A 64 2.04 -4.21 -19.01
CA MET A 64 1.67 -4.11 -17.60
C MET A 64 1.43 -5.49 -16.96
N SER A 65 1.10 -6.51 -17.78
CA SER A 65 1.06 -7.90 -17.31
C SER A 65 2.45 -8.40 -16.89
N ASP A 66 3.52 -7.88 -17.49
CA ASP A 66 4.90 -8.26 -17.15
C ASP A 66 5.28 -7.90 -15.70
N TYR A 67 4.85 -6.73 -15.20
CA TYR A 67 5.10 -6.34 -13.81
C TYR A 67 4.40 -7.27 -12.83
N ARG A 68 3.12 -7.57 -13.09
CA ARG A 68 2.34 -8.49 -12.27
C ARG A 68 2.93 -9.90 -12.29
N GLN A 69 3.32 -10.36 -13.48
CA GLN A 69 3.95 -11.68 -13.64
C GLN A 69 5.31 -11.74 -12.93
N SER A 70 6.07 -10.65 -12.94
CA SER A 70 7.35 -10.56 -12.22
C SER A 70 7.14 -10.67 -10.71
N ILE A 71 6.12 -10.01 -10.17
CA ILE A 71 5.80 -10.08 -8.73
C ILE A 71 5.23 -11.45 -8.33
N TYR A 72 4.50 -12.12 -9.22
CA TYR A 72 4.07 -13.50 -9.00
C TYR A 72 5.19 -14.53 -9.23
N GLY A 73 6.34 -14.10 -9.76
CA GLY A 73 7.48 -14.93 -10.05
C GLY A 73 8.34 -15.23 -8.81
N GLU A 74 9.58 -15.66 -9.09
CA GLU A 74 10.52 -16.21 -8.11
C GLU A 74 11.03 -15.19 -7.08
N PHE A 75 10.88 -13.89 -7.35
CA PHE A 75 11.35 -12.81 -6.47
C PHE A 75 10.23 -12.12 -5.68
N GLY A 76 8.97 -12.44 -5.94
CA GLY A 76 7.87 -11.87 -5.16
C GLY A 76 7.79 -10.34 -5.28
N LEU A 77 7.29 -9.70 -4.23
CA LEU A 77 7.17 -8.25 -4.14
C LEU A 77 8.41 -7.64 -3.49
N GLY A 78 8.89 -6.50 -4.00
CA GLY A 78 10.00 -5.76 -3.39
C GLY A 78 11.32 -6.54 -3.31
N THR A 79 12.01 -6.43 -2.17
CA THR A 79 13.40 -6.91 -2.02
C THR A 79 13.58 -8.09 -1.07
N ALA A 80 12.52 -8.62 -0.46
CA ALA A 80 12.61 -9.75 0.48
C ALA A 80 13.36 -10.93 -0.13
N CYS A 81 13.08 -11.16 -1.42
CA CYS A 81 13.63 -12.27 -2.17
C CYS A 81 14.85 -11.91 -3.03
N LEU A 82 15.55 -10.81 -2.75
CA LEU A 82 16.78 -10.47 -3.48
C LEU A 82 18.05 -10.67 -2.64
N PHE A 83 17.95 -10.53 -1.32
CA PHE A 83 19.10 -10.52 -0.43
C PHE A 83 18.85 -11.43 0.78
N TRP A 84 19.03 -12.75 0.61
CA TRP A 84 19.03 -13.70 1.72
C TRP A 84 20.33 -14.51 1.77
N ASN A 85 20.77 -14.85 2.98
CA ASN A 85 21.79 -15.88 3.16
C ASN A 85 21.14 -17.26 2.97
N GLU A 86 21.86 -18.18 2.33
CA GLU A 86 21.37 -19.54 1.96
C GLU A 86 20.73 -20.34 3.11
N THR A 87 20.97 -19.96 4.38
CA THR A 87 20.48 -20.65 5.57
C THR A 87 19.15 -20.12 6.13
N GLU A 88 18.71 -18.92 5.78
CA GLU A 88 17.46 -18.30 6.27
C GLU A 88 16.82 -17.46 5.17
N SER A 89 16.24 -18.13 4.15
CA SER A 89 15.43 -17.42 3.16
C SER A 89 14.09 -17.01 3.78
N PRO A 90 13.69 -15.73 3.70
CA PRO A 90 12.35 -15.30 4.09
C PRO A 90 11.29 -15.72 3.06
N CYS A 91 11.69 -16.31 1.94
CA CYS A 91 10.82 -16.61 0.82
C CYS A 91 10.24 -18.02 0.89
N GLU A 92 8.98 -18.15 0.52
CA GLU A 92 8.25 -19.40 0.44
C GLU A 92 8.43 -20.04 -0.95
N GLU A 93 8.56 -21.37 -0.99
CA GLU A 93 8.82 -22.12 -2.23
C GLU A 93 7.63 -22.15 -3.20
N VAL A 94 6.41 -21.93 -2.72
CA VAL A 94 5.19 -22.11 -3.53
C VAL A 94 4.22 -20.97 -3.34
N ALA A 95 3.86 -20.34 -4.47
CA ALA A 95 2.75 -19.41 -4.54
C ALA A 95 1.41 -20.16 -4.63
N PHE A 96 0.42 -19.76 -3.84
CA PHE A 96 -0.92 -20.37 -3.84
C PHE A 96 -1.94 -19.47 -4.49
N PHE A 97 -2.70 -19.99 -5.45
CA PHE A 97 -3.77 -19.26 -6.12
C PHE A 97 -5.14 -19.72 -5.64
N THR A 98 -5.99 -18.77 -5.28
CA THR A 98 -7.41 -19.01 -4.99
C THR A 98 -8.26 -18.09 -5.86
N GLU A 99 -9.08 -18.68 -6.73
CA GLU A 99 -9.98 -17.92 -7.59
C GLU A 99 -11.36 -17.73 -6.95
N ASN A 100 -11.90 -16.52 -7.06
CA ASN A 100 -13.28 -16.22 -6.72
C ASN A 100 -13.85 -15.17 -7.69
N PRO A 101 -14.22 -15.58 -8.92
CA PRO A 101 -14.65 -14.66 -9.96
C PRO A 101 -16.06 -14.09 -9.70
N SER A 102 -16.82 -14.70 -8.80
CA SER A 102 -18.16 -14.24 -8.40
C SER A 102 -18.14 -13.27 -7.22
N TYR A 103 -16.95 -12.88 -6.74
CA TYR A 103 -16.83 -11.91 -5.67
C TYR A 103 -17.48 -10.57 -6.04
N GLN A 104 -18.19 -9.97 -5.09
CA GLN A 104 -18.83 -8.67 -5.24
C GLN A 104 -18.44 -7.78 -4.06
N VAL A 105 -18.07 -6.54 -4.35
CA VAL A 105 -17.73 -5.56 -3.32
C VAL A 105 -18.98 -5.24 -2.49
N ALA A 106 -18.84 -5.28 -1.18
CA ALA A 106 -19.95 -5.00 -0.27
C ALA A 106 -20.38 -3.53 -0.34
N THR A 107 -21.69 -3.29 -0.45
CA THR A 107 -22.25 -1.95 -0.39
C THR A 107 -22.39 -1.48 1.06
N CYS A 108 -21.79 -0.34 1.39
CA CYS A 108 -21.92 0.29 2.70
C CYS A 108 -22.88 1.50 2.65
N SER A 109 -23.52 1.80 3.79
CA SER A 109 -24.40 2.96 3.97
C SER A 109 -23.68 4.08 4.73
N CYS A 110 -23.86 5.32 4.29
CA CYS A 110 -23.34 6.53 4.96
C CYS A 110 -24.45 7.38 5.61
N LYS A 111 -25.68 6.86 5.74
CA LYS A 111 -26.86 7.63 6.20
C LYS A 111 -26.71 8.22 7.60
N THR A 112 -25.89 7.61 8.46
CA THR A 112 -25.66 8.04 9.84
C THR A 112 -24.52 9.05 9.99
N GLY A 113 -23.87 9.45 8.88
CA GLY A 113 -22.63 10.24 8.90
C GLY A 113 -21.36 9.41 9.13
N ALA A 114 -21.49 8.11 9.44
CA ALA A 114 -20.41 7.15 9.48
C ALA A 114 -20.67 6.02 8.47
N GLN A 115 -19.60 5.39 7.96
CA GLN A 115 -19.72 4.24 7.07
C GLN A 115 -20.15 2.99 7.88
N ILE A 116 -21.32 2.46 7.54
CA ILE A 116 -21.88 1.22 8.08
C ILE A 116 -21.88 0.17 6.97
N CYS A 117 -21.04 -0.85 7.13
CA CYS A 117 -20.92 -1.99 6.22
C CYS A 117 -21.55 -3.24 6.85
N PRO A 118 -21.90 -4.26 6.05
CA PRO A 118 -22.31 -5.57 6.56
C PRO A 118 -21.27 -6.18 7.50
N ASP A 119 -21.69 -7.04 8.43
CA ASP A 119 -20.79 -7.70 9.38
C ASP A 119 -19.87 -8.74 8.71
N LYS A 120 -20.40 -9.46 7.71
CA LYS A 120 -19.65 -10.42 6.91
C LYS A 120 -19.13 -9.73 5.66
N LEU A 121 -17.84 -9.40 5.67
CA LEU A 121 -17.10 -8.83 4.55
C LEU A 121 -16.06 -9.83 4.07
N ASP A 122 -15.90 -9.95 2.75
CA ASP A 122 -14.87 -10.79 2.12
C ASP A 122 -14.91 -12.26 2.57
N GLU A 123 -16.12 -12.82 2.63
CA GLU A 123 -16.36 -14.23 2.93
C GLU A 123 -17.33 -14.83 1.91
N PRO A 124 -16.82 -15.54 0.87
CA PRO A 124 -15.41 -15.85 0.59
C PRO A 124 -14.59 -14.64 0.11
N PRO A 125 -13.25 -14.65 0.31
CA PRO A 125 -12.36 -13.56 -0.11
C PRO A 125 -12.34 -13.39 -1.64
N PRO A 126 -11.95 -12.20 -2.16
CA PRO A 126 -11.68 -12.01 -3.59
C PRO A 126 -10.62 -12.98 -4.10
N THR A 127 -10.50 -13.07 -5.43
CA THR A 127 -9.38 -13.78 -6.08
C THR A 127 -8.05 -13.28 -5.51
N HIS A 128 -7.19 -14.17 -5.04
CA HIS A 128 -5.93 -13.79 -4.41
C HIS A 128 -4.83 -14.83 -4.60
N TYR A 129 -3.60 -14.36 -4.45
CA TYR A 129 -2.37 -15.12 -4.60
C TYR A 129 -1.57 -14.98 -3.31
N LYS A 130 -1.11 -16.08 -2.74
CA LYS A 130 0.03 -16.03 -1.80
C LYS A 130 1.29 -16.03 -2.66
N ILE A 131 2.13 -15.01 -2.58
CA ILE A 131 3.35 -14.92 -3.39
C ILE A 131 4.57 -15.41 -2.61
N VAL A 132 5.69 -15.63 -3.30
CA VAL A 132 6.92 -16.17 -2.70
C VAL A 132 7.52 -15.28 -1.61
N SER A 133 7.23 -13.98 -1.59
CA SER A 133 7.62 -13.09 -0.46
C SER A 133 6.77 -13.29 0.81
N GLY A 134 5.80 -14.20 0.80
CA GLY A 134 4.92 -14.53 1.92
C GLY A 134 3.68 -13.62 2.04
N ASP A 135 3.54 -12.62 1.17
CA ASP A 135 2.40 -11.70 1.13
C ASP A 135 1.18 -12.31 0.44
N TYR A 136 0.00 -11.82 0.80
CA TYR A 136 -1.23 -12.09 0.06
C TYR A 136 -1.55 -10.93 -0.87
N VAL A 137 -1.62 -11.23 -2.17
CA VAL A 137 -1.95 -10.27 -3.23
C VAL A 137 -3.36 -10.54 -3.72
N TYR A 138 -4.27 -9.62 -3.47
CA TYR A 138 -5.65 -9.68 -3.93
C TYR A 138 -5.81 -9.05 -5.31
N SER A 139 -6.46 -9.73 -6.24
CA SER A 139 -6.82 -9.15 -7.53
C SER A 139 -8.13 -8.37 -7.40
N MET A 140 -8.06 -7.09 -7.71
CA MET A 140 -9.18 -6.16 -7.81
C MET A 140 -9.55 -5.90 -9.28
N ASP A 141 -9.12 -6.76 -10.19
CA ASP A 141 -9.48 -6.67 -11.61
C ASP A 141 -11.01 -6.68 -11.77
N ASN A 142 -11.55 -5.71 -12.51
CA ASN A 142 -12.99 -5.52 -12.70
C ASN A 142 -13.80 -5.21 -11.42
N LEU A 143 -13.13 -4.84 -10.33
CA LEU A 143 -13.76 -4.42 -9.08
C LEU A 143 -13.48 -2.95 -8.81
N ASP A 144 -14.42 -2.26 -8.14
CA ASP A 144 -14.16 -0.93 -7.63
C ASP A 144 -13.21 -1.00 -6.43
N THR A 145 -11.94 -0.73 -6.70
CA THR A 145 -10.84 -0.75 -5.73
C THR A 145 -11.10 0.22 -4.57
N SER A 146 -11.64 1.42 -4.83
CA SER A 146 -11.92 2.41 -3.79
C SER A 146 -13.04 1.94 -2.86
N SER A 147 -14.11 1.40 -3.44
CA SER A 147 -15.22 0.81 -2.66
C SER A 147 -14.76 -0.40 -1.85
N TRP A 148 -13.87 -1.25 -2.39
CA TRP A 148 -13.31 -2.38 -1.66
C TRP A 148 -12.41 -1.94 -0.49
N ILE A 149 -11.47 -1.01 -0.70
CA ILE A 149 -10.60 -0.48 0.36
C ILE A 149 -11.41 0.11 1.51
N THR A 150 -12.40 0.95 1.19
CA THR A 150 -13.21 1.62 2.22
C THR A 150 -14.12 0.66 2.96
N SER A 151 -14.78 -0.26 2.26
CA SER A 151 -15.68 -1.23 2.89
C SER A 151 -14.92 -2.21 3.80
N THR A 152 -13.71 -2.62 3.41
CA THR A 152 -12.92 -3.64 4.14
C THR A 152 -11.92 -3.07 5.14
N VAL A 153 -11.84 -1.74 5.29
CA VAL A 153 -10.87 -1.05 6.17
C VAL A 153 -10.86 -1.59 7.60
N LYS A 154 -12.03 -2.00 8.13
CA LYS A 154 -12.13 -2.57 9.48
C LYS A 154 -11.55 -3.98 9.56
N LYS A 155 -11.76 -4.81 8.51
CA LYS A 155 -11.29 -6.20 8.45
C LYS A 155 -9.76 -6.25 8.29
N TYR A 156 -9.20 -5.42 7.42
CA TYR A 156 -7.77 -5.40 7.09
C TYR A 156 -7.01 -4.24 7.71
N ASN A 157 -7.52 -3.65 8.80
CA ASN A 157 -6.87 -2.51 9.45
C ASN A 157 -5.42 -2.86 9.83
N LEU A 158 -4.45 -2.07 9.34
CA LEU A 158 -3.00 -2.28 9.49
C LEU A 158 -2.45 -3.59 8.89
N LYS A 159 -3.29 -4.42 8.28
CA LYS A 159 -2.88 -5.57 7.46
C LYS A 159 -2.83 -5.23 5.99
N ASN A 160 -3.63 -4.27 5.53
CA ASN A 160 -3.52 -3.68 4.20
C ASN A 160 -2.80 -2.34 4.32
N LEU A 161 -1.51 -2.34 4.00
CA LEU A 161 -0.66 -1.15 4.04
C LEU A 161 -0.53 -0.45 2.67
N GLY A 162 -1.04 -1.08 1.61
CA GLY A 162 -0.97 -0.52 0.27
C GLY A 162 -1.29 -1.53 -0.83
N GLY A 163 -1.27 -1.03 -2.06
CA GLY A 163 -1.51 -1.81 -3.27
C GLY A 163 -1.18 -1.00 -4.51
N PHE A 164 -1.31 -1.64 -5.67
CA PHE A 164 -0.83 -1.09 -6.93
C PHE A 164 -1.92 -1.17 -7.97
N GLU A 165 -2.11 -0.08 -8.71
CA GLU A 165 -3.01 -0.03 -9.85
C GLU A 165 -2.17 0.25 -11.10
N PHE A 166 -2.24 -0.67 -12.05
CA PHE A 166 -1.39 -0.66 -13.24
C PHE A 166 -2.14 -0.11 -14.45
N GLY A 167 -1.40 0.56 -15.34
CA GLY A 167 -1.94 1.07 -16.60
C GLY A 167 -2.76 2.35 -16.45
N VAL A 168 -2.56 3.08 -15.35
CA VAL A 168 -3.35 4.27 -15.03
C VAL A 168 -3.11 5.36 -16.05
N ASN A 169 -4.18 5.78 -16.72
CA ASN A 169 -4.10 6.93 -17.60
C ASN A 169 -4.14 8.21 -16.77
N LEU A 170 -2.96 8.80 -16.53
CA LEU A 170 -2.85 10.12 -15.93
C LEU A 170 -3.28 11.16 -16.97
N THR A 171 -4.59 11.32 -17.11
CA THR A 171 -5.27 12.26 -18.02
C THR A 171 -5.14 13.72 -17.58
N ASN A 172 -4.41 14.01 -16.51
CA ASN A 172 -4.08 15.38 -16.13
C ASN A 172 -3.14 15.99 -17.17
N SER A 173 -3.77 16.67 -18.13
CA SER A 173 -3.34 17.92 -18.74
C SER A 173 -2.11 17.82 -19.64
N ASN A 174 -2.34 17.37 -20.88
CA ASN A 174 -1.76 18.10 -22.00
C ASN A 174 -2.79 18.08 -23.13
N GLU A 175 -3.66 19.10 -23.16
CA GLU A 175 -4.50 19.40 -24.34
C GLU A 175 -3.65 19.40 -25.61
N ALA A 176 -2.38 19.80 -25.50
CA ALA A 176 -1.38 19.70 -26.54
C ALA A 176 -1.23 18.27 -27.09
N LEU A 177 -1.14 17.23 -26.24
CA LEU A 177 -0.95 15.85 -26.71
C LEU A 177 -2.22 15.29 -27.37
N MET A 178 -3.40 15.65 -26.85
CA MET A 178 -4.69 15.30 -27.44
C MET A 178 -4.92 16.01 -28.79
N THR A 179 -4.51 17.27 -28.87
CA THR A 179 -4.51 18.07 -30.10
C THR A 179 -3.53 17.48 -31.11
N LEU A 180 -2.31 17.16 -30.71
CA LEU A 180 -1.33 16.48 -31.56
C LEU A 180 -1.86 15.13 -32.06
N LYS A 181 -2.53 14.35 -31.21
CA LYS A 181 -3.16 13.08 -31.64
C LYS A 181 -4.22 13.31 -32.72
N ARG A 182 -5.07 14.33 -32.58
CA ARG A 182 -6.07 14.72 -33.58
C ARG A 182 -5.44 15.22 -34.88
N LEU A 183 -4.39 16.05 -34.78
CA LEU A 183 -3.66 16.57 -35.94
C LEU A 183 -2.90 15.46 -36.69
N SER A 184 -2.37 14.46 -35.98
CA SER A 184 -1.78 13.25 -36.57
C SER A 184 -2.84 12.45 -37.34
N GLN A 185 -4.00 12.20 -36.73
CA GLN A 185 -5.11 11.48 -37.37
C GLN A 185 -5.68 12.22 -38.58
N ALA A 186 -5.64 13.56 -38.57
CA ALA A 186 -6.02 14.41 -39.69
C ALA A 186 -4.93 14.54 -40.77
N GLY A 187 -3.74 13.95 -40.58
CA GLY A 187 -2.63 14.03 -41.53
C GLY A 187 -1.98 15.42 -41.62
N ILE A 188 -2.21 16.29 -40.63
CA ILE A 188 -1.74 17.67 -40.60
C ILE A 188 -0.33 17.76 -39.99
N LEU A 189 0.01 16.82 -39.11
CA LEU A 189 1.32 16.83 -38.47
C LEU A 189 2.44 16.45 -39.42
N ASP A 190 3.59 17.07 -39.15
CA ASP A 190 4.85 16.70 -39.77
C ASP A 190 5.09 15.17 -39.65
N PRO A 191 5.52 14.48 -40.73
CA PRO A 191 5.70 13.03 -40.74
C PRO A 191 6.71 12.52 -39.69
N GLU A 192 7.67 13.34 -39.29
CA GLU A 192 8.69 13.01 -38.30
C GLU A 192 8.11 13.08 -36.88
N ILE A 193 7.29 14.09 -36.60
CA ILE A 193 6.54 14.24 -35.33
C ILE A 193 5.49 13.14 -35.19
N ALA A 194 4.80 12.79 -36.28
CA ALA A 194 3.81 11.73 -36.30
C ALA A 194 4.38 10.34 -35.95
N LYS A 195 5.68 10.11 -36.19
CA LYS A 195 6.37 8.87 -35.81
C LYS A 195 6.71 8.80 -34.32
N ILE A 196 6.99 9.92 -33.68
CA ILE A 196 7.41 9.99 -32.27
C ILE A 196 6.20 10.03 -31.31
N LEU A 197 5.07 10.56 -31.77
CA LEU A 197 3.88 10.76 -30.96
C LEU A 197 3.28 9.45 -30.37
N PRO A 198 3.19 8.33 -31.10
CA PRO A 198 2.72 7.05 -30.55
C PRO A 198 3.58 6.56 -29.39
N ASP A 199 4.91 6.73 -29.47
CA ASP A 199 5.84 6.31 -28.42
C ASP A 199 5.68 7.16 -27.16
N LYS A 200 5.51 8.48 -27.30
CA LYS A 200 5.25 9.39 -26.16
C LYS A 200 3.90 9.14 -25.49
N ILE A 201 2.87 8.79 -26.27
CA ILE A 201 1.57 8.37 -25.73
C ILE A 201 1.68 7.02 -25.03
N ARG A 202 2.45 6.07 -25.59
CA ARG A 202 2.69 4.74 -25.01
C ARG A 202 3.47 4.80 -23.71
N GLU A 203 4.53 5.61 -23.62
CA GLU A 203 5.29 5.87 -22.39
C GLU A 203 4.36 6.39 -21.28
N ARG A 204 3.44 7.31 -21.62
CA ARG A 204 2.48 7.88 -20.68
C ARG A 204 1.42 6.91 -20.18
N ASN A 205 1.21 5.79 -20.84
CA ASN A 205 0.18 4.84 -20.43
C ASN A 205 0.75 3.75 -19.50
N ARG A 206 2.07 3.72 -19.26
CA ARG A 206 2.73 2.73 -18.38
C ARG A 206 2.82 3.18 -16.92
N ASN A 207 1.91 4.04 -16.47
CA ASN A 207 1.98 4.52 -15.09
C ASN A 207 1.45 3.46 -14.13
N ILE A 208 2.10 3.39 -12.99
CA ILE A 208 1.66 2.62 -11.83
C ILE A 208 1.23 3.64 -10.77
N LYS A 209 0.00 3.51 -10.29
CA LYS A 209 -0.50 4.27 -9.15
C LYS A 209 -0.30 3.42 -7.90
N VAL A 210 0.40 4.00 -6.92
CA VAL A 210 0.63 3.37 -5.62
C VAL A 210 -0.43 3.87 -4.63
N TRP A 211 -1.18 2.94 -4.07
CA TRP A 211 -2.07 3.15 -2.95
C TRP A 211 -1.30 2.85 -1.66
N TYR A 212 -1.38 3.73 -0.66
CA TYR A 212 -0.71 3.51 0.63
C TYR A 212 -1.62 3.88 1.80
N ASN A 213 -1.47 3.14 2.90
CA ASN A 213 -2.18 3.42 4.13
C ASN A 213 -1.36 4.36 5.01
N ASN A 214 -1.79 5.62 5.10
CA ASN A 214 -1.08 6.65 5.86
C ASN A 214 -1.09 6.45 7.40
N LYS A 215 -1.73 5.39 7.90
CA LYS A 215 -1.55 4.98 9.31
C LYS A 215 -0.18 4.34 9.57
N ALA A 216 0.45 3.78 8.54
CA ALA A 216 1.80 3.24 8.62
C ALA A 216 2.81 4.29 8.16
N TRP A 217 3.73 4.64 9.07
CA TRP A 217 4.61 5.81 8.97
C TRP A 217 5.54 5.83 7.75
N ALA A 218 5.89 4.66 7.19
CA ALA A 218 6.75 4.52 6.01
C ALA A 218 6.04 3.84 4.84
N ALA A 219 4.72 3.61 4.89
CA ALA A 219 4.02 2.87 3.84
C ALA A 219 4.17 3.52 2.46
N SER A 220 4.15 4.84 2.35
CA SER A 220 4.30 5.53 1.06
C SER A 220 5.63 5.19 0.38
N VAL A 221 6.74 5.40 1.08
CA VAL A 221 8.10 5.15 0.56
C VAL A 221 8.42 3.67 0.45
N ALA A 222 7.90 2.84 1.35
CA ALA A 222 8.09 1.39 1.30
C ALA A 222 7.39 0.76 0.09
N ASN A 223 6.13 1.12 -0.18
CA ASN A 223 5.43 0.63 -1.37
C ASN A 223 6.04 1.18 -2.66
N LEU A 224 6.55 2.42 -2.67
CA LEU A 224 7.28 2.96 -3.81
C LEU A 224 8.60 2.23 -4.09
N ASN A 225 9.31 1.78 -3.05
CA ASN A 225 10.53 0.98 -3.21
C ASN A 225 10.25 -0.47 -3.65
N ALA A 226 9.01 -0.93 -3.51
CA ALA A 226 8.62 -2.31 -3.80
C ALA A 226 8.38 -2.61 -5.27
N ILE A 227 8.22 -1.56 -6.10
CA ILE A 227 7.74 -1.63 -7.48
C ILE A 227 8.76 -1.09 -8.48
#